data_AF-A0A329ZEQ9-F1
#
_entry.id   AF-A0A329ZEQ9-F1
#
_cell.length_a   1.000
_cell.length_b   1.000
_cell.length_c   1.000
_cell.angle_alpha   90.00
_cell.angle_beta   90.00
_cell.angle_gamma   90.00
#
_symmetry.space_group_name_H-M   'P 1'
#
loop_
_entity.id
_entity.type
_entity.pdbx_description
1 polymer ?
#
loop_
_entity_poly.entity_id
_entity_poly.type
_entity_poly.pdbx_seq_one_letter_code
_entity_poly.pdbx_strand_id
1 'polypeptide(L)'
;MLILNHKLINPLKIVYVDSAKAIEKTLPNEFLVINGDLELAKFCYENAVEYASVVRNLTEALLLVNLGVKFLICEDLQKAKEIQKLAENYLFDSKVLLCISLDYEIEHAAKAGIDGVIFWKI
;
A
#
# COMPACT_ATOMS: atom_id res chain seq x y z
N MET A 1 -3.03 1.24 -14.24
CA MET A 1 -1.86 1.24 -13.35
C MET A 1 -1.71 2.63 -12.72
N LEU A 2 -1.47 2.69 -11.40
CA LEU A 2 -1.12 3.90 -10.66
C LEU A 2 0.40 4.09 -10.65
N ILE A 3 0.86 5.35 -10.68
CA ILE A 3 2.28 5.69 -10.48
C ILE A 3 2.33 6.80 -9.42
N LEU A 4 2.91 6.48 -8.27
CA LEU A 4 2.96 7.36 -7.10
C LEU A 4 4.39 7.80 -6.80
N ASN A 5 4.55 9.07 -6.39
CA ASN A 5 5.82 9.68 -5.97
C ASN A 5 6.94 9.74 -7.03
N HIS A 6 6.62 9.51 -8.30
CA HIS A 6 7.55 9.79 -9.39
C HIS A 6 7.83 11.30 -9.50
N LYS A 7 9.05 11.70 -9.87
CA LYS A 7 9.50 13.12 -9.96
C LYS A 7 8.64 14.04 -10.85
N LEU A 8 7.87 13.46 -11.79
CA LEU A 8 6.97 14.19 -12.69
C LEU A 8 5.50 14.18 -12.25
N ILE A 9 5.17 13.56 -11.11
CA ILE A 9 3.81 13.40 -10.59
C ILE A 9 3.75 14.01 -9.18
N ASN A 10 2.64 14.67 -8.83
CA ASN A 10 2.49 15.26 -7.50
C ASN A 10 2.73 14.20 -6.41
N PRO A 11 3.66 14.43 -5.48
CA PRO A 11 4.00 13.43 -4.49
C PRO A 11 2.92 13.34 -3.41
N LEU A 12 2.66 12.11 -2.98
CA LEU A 12 2.02 11.86 -1.70
C LEU A 12 3.01 12.18 -0.58
N LYS A 13 2.51 12.88 0.45
CA LYS A 13 3.25 13.10 1.69
C LYS A 13 3.12 11.86 2.57
N ILE A 14 3.96 10.87 2.31
CA ILE A 14 3.92 9.61 3.04
C ILE A 14 4.39 9.83 4.48
N VAL A 15 3.59 9.37 5.45
CA VAL A 15 3.94 9.38 6.87
C VAL A 15 3.79 7.96 7.42
N TYR A 16 4.89 7.45 7.96
CA TYR A 16 4.85 6.21 8.72
C TYR A 16 4.23 6.46 10.10
N VAL A 17 3.27 5.62 10.46
CA VAL A 17 2.63 5.65 11.77
C VAL A 17 2.67 4.25 12.38
N ASP A 18 2.98 4.21 13.66
CA ASP A 18 3.17 2.99 14.45
C ASP A 18 2.21 2.91 15.65
N SER A 19 1.33 3.90 15.80
CA SER A 19 0.42 4.00 16.92
C SER A 19 -0.75 4.93 16.62
N ALA A 20 -1.89 4.72 17.30
CA ALA A 20 -3.05 5.61 17.21
C ALA A 20 -2.69 7.06 17.60
N LYS A 21 -1.81 7.24 18.59
CA LYS A 21 -1.30 8.57 18.99
C LYS A 21 -0.48 9.26 17.91
N ALA A 22 0.19 8.51 17.04
CA ALA A 22 0.89 9.08 15.89
C ALA A 22 -0.13 9.52 14.82
N ILE A 23 -1.18 8.73 14.58
CA ILE A 23 -2.27 9.06 13.64
C ILE A 23 -2.95 10.37 14.01
N GLU A 24 -3.27 10.58 15.29
CA GLU A 24 -3.91 11.82 15.77
C GLU A 24 -3.11 13.10 15.51
N LYS A 25 -1.80 12.98 15.28
CA LYS A 25 -0.90 14.11 15.01
C LYS A 25 -0.70 14.39 13.53
N THR A 26 -1.28 13.57 12.65
CA THR A 26 -1.11 13.70 11.21
C THR A 26 -2.03 14.76 10.62
N LEU A 27 -1.64 15.29 9.46
CA LEU A 27 -2.40 16.28 8.72
C LEU A 27 -3.32 15.60 7.71
N PRO A 28 -4.48 16.19 7.37
CA PRO A 28 -5.42 15.60 6.39
C PRO A 28 -4.85 15.36 4.98
N ASN A 29 -3.72 16.00 4.62
CA ASN A 29 -3.07 15.82 3.33
C ASN A 29 -1.89 14.83 3.38
N GLU A 30 -1.65 14.20 4.52
CA GLU A 30 -0.65 13.15 4.69
C GLU A 30 -1.23 11.79 4.35
N PHE A 31 -0.41 10.96 3.73
CA PHE A 31 -0.77 9.61 3.33
C PHE A 31 -0.17 8.63 4.33
N LEU A 32 -1.03 8.02 5.15
CA LEU A 32 -0.62 7.17 6.26
C LEU A 32 -0.19 5.79 5.78
N VAL A 33 0.96 5.33 6.26
CA VAL A 33 1.41 3.96 6.05
C VAL A 33 1.77 3.29 7.37
N ILE A 34 1.24 2.09 7.56
CA ILE A 34 1.57 1.20 8.68
C ILE A 34 2.42 0.02 8.19
N ASN A 35 3.07 -0.68 9.12
CA ASN A 35 3.94 -1.82 8.80
C ASN A 35 3.31 -3.15 9.23
N GLY A 36 2.20 -3.54 8.60
CA GLY A 36 1.51 -4.81 8.84
C GLY A 36 0.94 -4.96 10.26
N ASP A 37 0.77 -3.85 10.98
CA ASP A 37 0.18 -3.84 12.33
C ASP A 37 -1.34 -3.98 12.21
N LEU A 38 -1.85 -5.18 12.48
CA LEU A 38 -3.27 -5.50 12.34
C LEU A 38 -4.15 -4.83 13.41
N GLU A 39 -3.61 -4.53 14.60
CA GLU A 39 -4.35 -3.81 15.63
C GLU A 39 -4.52 -2.34 15.23
N LEU A 40 -3.46 -1.74 14.69
CA LEU A 40 -3.52 -0.38 14.15
C LEU A 40 -4.39 -0.30 12.88
N ALA A 41 -4.32 -1.29 12.00
CA ALA A 41 -5.20 -1.41 10.83
C ALA A 41 -6.67 -1.44 11.25
N LYS A 42 -7.00 -2.22 12.28
CA LYS A 42 -8.34 -2.30 12.85
C LYS A 42 -8.78 -0.94 13.41
N PHE A 43 -7.90 -0.27 14.15
CA PHE A 43 -8.17 1.09 14.64
C PHE A 43 -8.48 2.05 13.48
N CYS A 44 -7.69 2.03 12.40
CA CYS A 44 -7.95 2.85 11.22
C CYS A 44 -9.32 2.57 10.61
N TYR A 45 -9.65 1.28 10.45
CA TYR A 45 -10.93 0.84 9.89
C TYR A 45 -12.13 1.33 10.71
N GLU A 46 -12.10 1.13 12.03
CA GLU A 46 -13.18 1.52 12.95
C GLU A 46 -13.38 3.05 13.02
N ASN A 47 -12.33 3.82 12.73
CA ASN A 47 -12.36 5.29 12.74
C ASN A 47 -12.42 5.92 11.34
N ALA A 48 -12.65 5.12 10.29
CA ALA A 48 -12.69 5.56 8.89
C ALA A 48 -11.44 6.38 8.45
N VAL A 49 -10.28 6.01 8.98
CA VAL A 49 -8.98 6.60 8.61
C VAL A 49 -8.44 5.84 7.41
N GLU A 50 -8.24 6.54 6.28
CA GLU A 50 -7.58 5.95 5.11
C GLU A 50 -6.10 5.66 5.40
N TYR A 51 -5.65 4.45 5.04
CA TYR A 51 -4.27 4.04 5.23
C TYR A 51 -3.81 3.06 4.16
N ALA A 52 -2.49 2.93 4.01
CA ALA A 52 -1.85 1.80 3.34
C ALA A 52 -1.04 0.99 4.33
N SER A 53 -0.68 -0.24 3.93
CA SER A 53 0.21 -1.08 4.73
C SER A 53 1.25 -1.74 3.86
N VAL A 54 2.49 -1.77 4.37
CA VAL A 54 3.51 -2.72 3.89
C VAL A 54 3.07 -4.13 4.28
N VAL A 55 3.23 -5.08 3.35
CA VAL A 55 2.74 -6.45 3.50
C VAL A 55 3.89 -7.45 3.55
N ARG A 56 3.90 -8.28 4.60
CA ARG A 56 4.94 -9.29 4.80
C ARG A 56 4.58 -10.64 4.20
N ASN A 57 3.33 -11.06 4.34
CA ASN A 57 2.85 -12.37 3.91
C ASN A 57 1.39 -12.31 3.46
N LEU A 58 0.92 -13.39 2.84
CA LEU A 58 -0.42 -13.45 2.27
C LEU A 58 -1.55 -13.36 3.30
N THR A 59 -1.42 -14.04 4.44
CA THR A 59 -2.43 -14.00 5.51
C THR A 59 -2.65 -12.57 6.01
N GLU A 60 -1.54 -11.84 6.24
CA GLU A 60 -1.57 -10.42 6.62
C GLU A 60 -2.28 -9.58 5.54
N ALA A 61 -1.97 -9.79 4.26
CA ALA A 61 -2.62 -9.09 3.15
C ALA A 61 -4.15 -9.26 3.15
N LEU A 62 -4.62 -10.50 3.32
CA LEU A 62 -6.05 -10.82 3.33
C LEU A 62 -6.78 -10.20 4.53
N LEU A 63 -6.13 -10.15 5.70
CA LEU A 63 -6.68 -9.47 6.87
C LEU A 63 -6.75 -7.96 6.65
N LEU A 64 -5.69 -7.35 6.11
CA LEU A 64 -5.65 -5.92 5.80
C LEU A 64 -6.73 -5.49 4.80
N VAL A 65 -7.03 -6.31 3.78
CA VAL A 65 -8.14 -6.07 2.84
C VAL A 65 -9.47 -5.99 3.58
N ASN A 66 -9.73 -6.91 4.52
CA ASN A 66 -10.94 -6.90 5.33
C ASN A 66 -10.96 -5.76 6.37
N LEU A 67 -9.82 -5.11 6.61
CA LEU A 67 -9.68 -3.92 7.44
C LEU A 67 -9.60 -2.65 6.59
N GLY A 68 -10.07 -2.68 5.33
CA GLY A 68 -10.23 -1.50 4.50
C GLY A 68 -8.92 -0.82 4.08
N VAL A 69 -7.82 -1.58 3.98
CA VAL A 69 -6.56 -1.03 3.46
C VAL A 69 -6.73 -0.46 2.06
N LYS A 70 -6.23 0.74 1.81
CA LYS A 70 -6.32 1.39 0.49
C LYS A 70 -5.27 0.84 -0.48
N PHE A 71 -4.03 0.71 0.00
CA PHE A 71 -2.94 0.11 -0.76
C PHE A 71 -2.20 -0.97 0.03
N LEU A 72 -2.04 -2.13 -0.60
CA LEU A 72 -1.14 -3.20 -0.17
C LEU A 72 0.23 -2.95 -0.82
N ILE A 73 1.22 -2.57 -0.02
CA ILE A 73 2.55 -2.20 -0.50
C ILE A 73 3.49 -3.41 -0.39
N CYS A 74 4.07 -3.81 -1.53
CA CYS A 74 4.98 -4.94 -1.66
C CYS A 74 6.40 -4.46 -2.01
N GLU A 75 7.40 -5.03 -1.36
CA GLU A 75 8.82 -4.74 -1.64
C GLU A 75 9.40 -5.54 -2.81
N ASP A 76 8.75 -6.64 -3.19
CA ASP A 76 9.23 -7.52 -4.25
C ASP A 76 8.13 -7.87 -5.26
N LEU A 77 8.54 -8.02 -6.52
CA LEU A 77 7.63 -8.27 -7.64
C LEU A 77 6.93 -9.63 -7.54
N GLN A 78 7.54 -10.65 -6.93
CA GLN A 78 6.93 -11.98 -6.86
C GLN A 78 5.72 -11.96 -5.92
N LYS A 79 5.86 -11.35 -4.74
CA LYS A 79 4.77 -11.15 -3.79
C LYS A 79 3.70 -10.24 -4.36
N ALA A 80 4.07 -9.15 -5.02
CA ALA A 80 3.12 -8.29 -5.69
C ALA A 80 2.26 -9.07 -6.70
N LYS A 81 2.86 -9.96 -7.50
CA LYS A 81 2.14 -10.82 -8.46
C LYS A 81 1.22 -11.83 -7.77
N GLU A 82 1.67 -12.45 -6.68
CA GLU A 82 0.88 -13.40 -5.92
C GLU A 82 -0.39 -12.73 -5.37
N ILE A 83 -0.21 -11.56 -4.73
CA ILE A 83 -1.32 -10.79 -4.14
C ILE A 83 -2.22 -10.20 -5.24
N GLN A 84 -1.67 -9.69 -6.34
CA GLN A 84 -2.44 -9.16 -7.47
C GLN A 84 -3.38 -10.21 -8.06
N LYS A 85 -2.90 -11.45 -8.24
CA LYS A 85 -3.74 -12.55 -8.73
C LYS A 85 -4.95 -12.80 -7.80
N LEU A 86 -4.76 -12.66 -6.49
CA LEU A 86 -5.85 -12.82 -5.53
C LEU A 86 -6.76 -11.60 -5.52
N ALA A 87 -6.21 -10.40 -5.67
CA ALA A 87 -6.97 -9.16 -5.81
C ALA A 87 -7.90 -9.21 -7.03
N GLU A 88 -7.45 -9.77 -8.14
CA GLU A 88 -8.27 -9.98 -9.34
C GLU A 88 -9.32 -11.07 -9.14
N ASN A 89 -8.95 -12.21 -8.56
CA ASN A 89 -9.87 -13.33 -8.34
C ASN A 89 -10.99 -13.00 -7.35
N TYR A 90 -10.70 -12.21 -6.32
CA TYR A 90 -11.63 -11.86 -5.25
C TYR A 90 -12.13 -10.43 -5.32
N LEU A 91 -11.74 -9.68 -6.35
CA LEU A 91 -12.16 -8.30 -6.61
C LEU A 91 -11.90 -7.38 -5.41
N PHE A 92 -10.67 -7.33 -4.93
CA PHE A 92 -10.32 -6.44 -3.81
C PHE A 92 -10.58 -4.97 -4.17
N ASP A 93 -11.15 -4.22 -3.22
CA ASP A 93 -11.29 -2.76 -3.33
C ASP A 93 -9.92 -2.06 -3.23
N SER A 94 -8.99 -2.64 -2.45
CA SER A 94 -7.60 -2.20 -2.30
C SER A 94 -6.81 -2.34 -3.61
N LYS A 95 -5.76 -1.52 -3.80
CA LYS A 95 -4.79 -1.71 -4.90
C LYS A 95 -3.47 -2.30 -4.42
N VAL A 96 -2.85 -3.13 -5.26
CA VAL A 96 -1.51 -3.67 -5.01
C VAL A 96 -0.44 -2.75 -5.59
N LEU A 97 0.48 -2.27 -4.75
CA LEU A 97 1.57 -1.40 -5.18
C LEU A 97 2.91 -2.08 -5.00
N LEU A 98 3.77 -2.00 -6.02
CA LEU A 98 5.18 -2.39 -5.92
C LEU A 98 6.04 -1.18 -5.57
N CYS A 99 6.87 -1.28 -4.52
CA CYS A 99 7.92 -0.31 -4.24
C CYS A 99 9.01 -0.41 -5.29
N ILE A 100 9.37 0.74 -5.88
CA ILE A 100 10.41 0.84 -6.91
C ILE A 100 11.32 2.04 -6.64
N SER A 101 12.50 2.04 -7.25
CA SER A 101 13.45 3.17 -7.17
C SER A 101 13.84 3.74 -8.54
N LEU A 102 13.62 2.99 -9.62
CA LEU A 102 14.08 3.32 -10.97
C LEU A 102 12.94 3.22 -11.99
N ASP A 103 12.93 4.15 -12.94
CA ASP A 103 11.83 4.30 -13.91
C ASP A 103 11.59 3.03 -14.77
N TYR A 104 12.63 2.24 -15.06
CA TYR A 104 12.46 1.00 -15.86
C TYR A 104 11.64 -0.07 -15.11
N GLU A 105 11.59 -0.03 -13.77
CA GLU A 105 10.82 -0.97 -12.97
C GLU A 105 9.30 -0.77 -13.16
N ILE A 106 8.88 0.42 -13.61
CA ILE A 106 7.49 0.69 -14.02
C ILE A 106 7.07 -0.30 -15.12
N GLU A 107 7.93 -0.53 -16.11
CA GLU A 107 7.65 -1.45 -17.22
C GLU A 107 7.52 -2.90 -16.73
N HIS A 108 8.35 -3.30 -15.77
CA HIS A 108 8.28 -4.62 -15.14
C HIS A 108 6.95 -4.84 -14.41
N ALA A 109 6.52 -3.86 -13.63
CA ALA A 109 5.24 -3.88 -12.92
C ALA A 109 4.05 -3.90 -13.90
N ALA A 110 4.09 -3.06 -14.94
CA ALA A 110 3.06 -2.99 -15.97
C ALA A 110 2.89 -4.32 -16.72
N LYS A 111 4.00 -4.94 -17.15
CA LYS A 111 4.00 -6.25 -17.80
C LYS A 111 3.50 -7.37 -16.89
N ALA A 112 3.68 -7.22 -15.57
CA ALA A 112 3.21 -8.16 -14.57
C ALA A 112 1.75 -7.93 -14.15
N GLY A 113 1.09 -6.90 -14.67
CA GLY A 113 -0.32 -6.58 -14.35
C GLY A 113 -0.53 -5.97 -12.96
N ILE A 114 0.52 -5.44 -12.31
CA ILE A 114 0.39 -4.85 -10.97
C ILE A 114 -0.41 -3.54 -11.04
N ASP A 115 -1.34 -3.35 -10.10
CA ASP A 115 -2.22 -2.18 -10.07
C ASP A 115 -1.45 -0.85 -10.03
N GLY A 116 -0.26 -0.81 -9.44
CA GLY A 116 0.58 0.37 -9.46
C GLY A 116 1.98 0.21 -8.88
N VAL A 117 2.73 1.30 -8.93
CA VAL A 117 4.05 1.42 -8.30
C VAL A 117 4.11 2.66 -7.43
N ILE A 118 4.97 2.60 -6.43
CA ILE A 118 5.29 3.72 -5.56
C ILE A 118 6.79 3.91 -5.46
N PHE A 119 7.25 5.12 -5.77
CA PHE A 119 8.64 5.51 -5.57
C PHE A 119 8.86 5.81 -4.09
N TRP A 120 9.27 4.79 -3.36
CA TRP A 120 9.45 4.88 -1.92
C TRP A 120 10.48 3.89 -1.43
N LYS A 121 11.27 4.32 -0.45
CA LYS A 121 12.25 3.50 0.23
C LYS A 121 11.69 3.14 1.59
N ILE A 122 11.41 1.85 1.78
CA ILE A 122 11.05 1.28 3.07
C ILE A 122 12.31 1.10 3.91
#